data_AF-A0A1Y1XTS8-F1
#
_entry.id   AF-A0A1Y1XTS8-F1
#
_cell.length_a   1.000
_cell.length_b   1.000
_cell.length_c   1.000
_cell.angle_alpha   90.00
_cell.angle_beta   90.00
_cell.angle_gamma   90.00
#
_symmetry.space_group_name_H-M   'P 1'
#
loop_
_entity.id
_entity.type
_entity.pdbx_description
1 polymer ?
#
loop_
_entity_poly.entity_id
_entity_poly.type
_entity_poly.pdbx_seq_one_letter_code
_entity_poly.pdbx_strand_id
1 'polypeptide(L)'
;MKTPSIALLFAALAISSISAKEDFPCPSTTIQSPAGEFFEIVQRRSYPKAMEACKACGGVLASIDQSDADHFPTKISGPVYVDIKDRDEYPYTCLAIFPDGKLDRPAGSCAGRIGALCRKL
;
A
#
# COMPACT_ATOMS: atom_id res chain seq x y z
N MET A 1 -28.43 -44.26 41.22
CA MET A 1 -27.30 -43.66 40.46
C MET A 1 -27.89 -42.74 39.40
N LYS A 2 -27.34 -41.53 39.28
CA LYS A 2 -27.98 -40.32 38.77
C LYS A 2 -27.34 -39.96 37.43
N THR A 3 -28.11 -39.99 36.35
CA THR A 3 -27.73 -39.43 35.05
C THR A 3 -28.75 -38.34 34.70
N PRO A 4 -28.36 -37.06 34.67
CA PRO A 4 -29.13 -36.06 33.96
C PRO A 4 -28.64 -36.00 32.52
N SER A 5 -29.57 -36.21 31.59
CA SER A 5 -29.41 -35.94 30.17
C SER A 5 -28.94 -34.50 29.94
N ILE A 6 -27.83 -34.38 29.22
CA ILE A 6 -27.22 -33.11 28.83
C ILE A 6 -28.14 -32.46 27.78
N ALA A 7 -28.76 -31.34 28.15
CA ALA A 7 -29.45 -30.48 27.21
C ALA A 7 -28.43 -29.86 26.24
N LEU A 8 -28.46 -30.30 24.98
CA LEU A 8 -27.74 -29.66 23.87
C LEU A 8 -28.41 -28.32 23.54
N LEU A 9 -27.93 -27.25 24.16
CA LEU A 9 -28.13 -25.89 23.66
C LEU A 9 -27.09 -25.62 22.58
N PHE A 10 -27.50 -25.75 21.32
CA PHE A 10 -26.74 -25.22 20.18
C PHE A 10 -26.88 -23.70 20.17
N ALA A 11 -25.92 -23.01 20.80
CA ALA A 11 -25.74 -21.58 20.59
C ALA A 11 -25.15 -21.37 19.18
N ALA A 12 -26.01 -21.05 18.21
CA ALA A 12 -25.58 -20.59 16.89
C ALA A 12 -24.98 -19.18 17.04
N LEU A 13 -23.67 -19.09 17.25
CA LEU A 13 -22.94 -17.84 17.08
C LEU A 13 -22.94 -17.48 15.58
N ALA A 14 -23.84 -16.60 15.19
CA ALA A 14 -23.72 -15.86 13.94
C ALA A 14 -22.48 -14.96 14.05
N ILE A 15 -21.34 -15.45 13.53
CA ILE A 15 -20.15 -14.63 13.32
C ILE A 15 -20.50 -13.71 12.15
N SER A 16 -21.06 -12.54 12.44
CA SER A 16 -21.14 -11.47 11.47
C SER A 16 -19.72 -11.12 11.08
N SER A 17 -19.32 -11.52 9.87
CA SER A 17 -18.06 -11.13 9.26
C SER A 17 -18.07 -9.61 9.10
N ILE A 18 -17.59 -8.89 10.11
CA ILE A 18 -17.30 -7.47 10.00
C ILE A 18 -16.14 -7.39 9.02
N SER A 19 -16.47 -7.23 7.74
CA SER A 19 -15.52 -6.82 6.72
C SER A 19 -15.06 -5.43 7.16
N ALA A 20 -13.97 -5.38 7.91
CA ALA A 20 -13.32 -4.13 8.26
C ALA A 20 -12.92 -3.49 6.94
N LYS A 21 -13.73 -2.55 6.46
CA LYS A 21 -13.37 -1.66 5.37
C LYS A 21 -12.08 -1.00 5.83
N GLU A 22 -10.95 -1.40 5.26
CA GLU A 22 -9.69 -0.75 5.59
C GLU A 22 -9.83 0.70 5.18
N ASP A 23 -9.95 1.60 6.15
CA ASP A 23 -9.93 3.02 5.89
C ASP A 23 -8.54 3.40 5.38
N PHE A 24 -8.54 4.05 4.22
CA PHE A 24 -7.36 4.63 3.60
C PHE A 24 -7.42 6.14 3.86
N PRO A 25 -6.90 6.64 5.00
CA PRO A 25 -6.89 8.08 5.25
C PRO A 25 -6.04 8.75 4.18
N CYS A 26 -6.70 9.53 3.33
CA CYS A 26 -6.05 10.19 2.20
C CYS A 26 -5.33 11.46 2.66
N PRO A 27 -4.06 11.66 2.26
CA PRO A 27 -3.35 12.87 2.58
C PRO A 27 -3.97 14.07 1.86
N SER A 28 -4.00 15.23 2.52
CA SER A 28 -4.41 16.50 1.91
C SER A 28 -3.24 17.23 1.22
N THR A 29 -2.01 16.84 1.52
CA THR A 29 -0.81 17.45 0.95
C THR A 29 -0.49 16.84 -0.41
N THR A 30 -0.40 17.71 -1.42
CA THR A 30 0.03 17.35 -2.77
C THR A 30 1.47 17.83 -2.98
N ILE A 31 2.28 17.00 -3.64
CA ILE A 31 3.65 17.27 -4.05
C ILE A 31 3.62 17.55 -5.57
N GLN A 32 4.02 18.75 -5.97
CA GLN A 32 4.09 19.17 -7.37
C GLN A 32 5.48 18.83 -7.94
N SER A 33 5.54 18.25 -9.14
CA SER A 33 6.79 18.04 -9.88
C SER A 33 6.55 18.14 -11.40
N PRO A 34 7.61 18.27 -12.22
CA PRO A 34 7.45 18.23 -13.68
C PRO A 34 6.78 16.95 -14.22
N ALA A 35 6.88 15.84 -13.48
CA ALA A 35 6.26 14.56 -13.83
C ALA A 35 4.77 14.47 -13.46
N GLY A 36 4.22 15.47 -12.75
CA GLY A 36 2.81 15.55 -12.34
C GLY A 36 2.57 15.86 -10.87
N GLU A 37 1.33 15.66 -10.43
CA GLU A 37 0.90 15.80 -9.03
C GLU A 37 1.01 14.46 -8.30
N PHE A 38 1.61 14.49 -7.11
CA PHE A 38 1.85 13.32 -6.27
C PHE A 38 1.33 13.54 -4.86
N PHE A 39 1.18 12.45 -4.11
CA PHE A 39 0.93 12.49 -2.67
C PHE A 39 1.51 11.25 -2.00
N GLU A 40 1.96 11.40 -0.76
CA GLU A 40 2.53 10.31 0.03
C GLU A 40 1.51 9.78 1.03
N ILE A 41 1.26 8.47 0.99
CA ILE A 41 0.55 7.74 2.03
C ILE A 41 1.60 7.18 2.99
N VAL A 42 1.74 7.81 4.16
CA VAL A 42 2.74 7.43 5.17
C VAL A 42 2.38 6.14 5.92
N GLN A 43 1.12 5.71 5.88
CA GLN A 43 0.67 4.50 6.56
C GLN A 43 1.31 3.26 5.93
N ARG A 44 1.99 2.48 6.77
CA ARG A 44 2.81 1.35 6.34
C ARG A 44 1.96 0.12 5.99
N ARG A 45 1.96 -0.26 4.71
CA ARG A 45 1.13 -1.34 4.15
C ARG A 45 1.96 -2.22 3.21
N SER A 46 1.46 -3.40 2.86
CA SER A 46 2.05 -4.22 1.81
C SER A 46 1.84 -3.59 0.44
N TYR A 47 2.63 -3.99 -0.56
CA TYR A 47 2.53 -3.47 -1.93
C TYR A 47 1.10 -3.50 -2.51
N PRO A 48 0.34 -4.63 -2.49
CA PRO A 48 -1.03 -4.63 -3.01
C PRO A 48 -1.96 -3.68 -2.25
N LYS A 49 -1.77 -3.54 -0.92
CA LYS A 49 -2.54 -2.60 -0.09
C LYS A 49 -2.15 -1.15 -0.32
N ALA A 50 -0.91 -0.87 -0.66
CA ALA A 50 -0.46 0.45 -1.11
C ALA A 50 -1.11 0.82 -2.46
N MET A 51 -1.20 -0.12 -3.40
CA MET A 51 -1.92 0.09 -4.66
C MET A 51 -3.41 0.40 -4.44
N GLU A 52 -4.08 -0.40 -3.59
CA GLU A 52 -5.47 -0.15 -3.20
C GLU A 52 -5.64 1.22 -2.53
N ALA A 53 -4.69 1.60 -1.67
CA ALA A 53 -4.70 2.89 -0.97
C ALA A 53 -4.62 4.08 -1.93
N CYS A 54 -3.69 4.04 -2.90
CA CYS A 54 -3.61 5.09 -3.90
C CYS A 54 -4.92 5.22 -4.69
N LYS A 55 -5.52 4.09 -5.10
CA LYS A 55 -6.80 4.08 -5.81
C LYS A 55 -7.94 4.64 -4.97
N ALA A 56 -8.03 4.26 -3.70
CA ALA A 56 -9.02 4.78 -2.77
C ALA A 56 -8.91 6.30 -2.58
N CYS A 57 -7.71 6.86 -2.76
CA CYS A 57 -7.42 8.28 -2.67
C CYS A 57 -7.43 9.03 -4.01
N GLY A 58 -8.00 8.45 -5.07
CA GLY A 58 -8.13 9.10 -6.37
C GLY A 58 -6.81 9.17 -7.17
N GLY A 59 -5.90 8.23 -6.93
CA GLY A 59 -4.63 8.13 -7.63
C GLY A 59 -4.25 6.70 -8.01
N VAL A 60 -3.01 6.54 -8.43
CA VAL A 60 -2.34 5.25 -8.69
C VAL A 60 -0.96 5.28 -8.08
N LEU A 61 -0.30 4.13 -7.90
CA LEU A 61 1.12 4.15 -7.54
C LEU A 61 1.89 4.97 -8.59
N ALA A 62 2.79 5.82 -8.10
CA ALA A 62 3.62 6.65 -8.95
C ALA A 62 4.50 5.74 -9.82
N SER A 63 4.32 5.79 -11.13
CA SER A 63 5.14 5.04 -12.08
C SER A 63 6.44 5.78 -12.30
N ILE A 64 7.55 5.09 -12.09
CA ILE A 64 8.89 5.66 -12.13
C ILE A 64 9.65 4.98 -13.24
N ASP A 65 10.21 5.78 -14.11
CA ASP A 65 11.26 5.33 -15.01
C ASP A 65 12.56 5.32 -14.22
N GLN A 66 13.36 4.26 -14.33
CA GLN A 66 14.63 4.15 -13.61
C GLN A 66 15.58 5.30 -13.96
N SER A 67 15.45 5.87 -15.16
CA SER A 67 16.17 7.07 -15.60
C SER A 67 15.66 8.38 -14.99
N ASP A 68 14.44 8.39 -14.42
CA ASP A 68 13.78 9.56 -13.81
C ASP A 68 13.83 9.55 -12.28
N ALA A 69 14.52 8.59 -11.66
CA ALA A 69 14.65 8.53 -10.19
C ALA A 69 15.22 9.82 -9.59
N ASP A 70 16.12 10.50 -10.31
CA ASP A 70 16.72 11.78 -9.90
C ASP A 70 15.74 12.97 -9.97
N HIS A 71 14.66 12.85 -10.75
CA HIS A 71 13.62 13.88 -10.89
C HIS A 71 12.44 13.67 -9.94
N PHE A 72 12.46 12.60 -9.13
CA PHE A 72 11.38 12.28 -8.22
C PHE A 72 11.37 13.17 -6.98
N PRO A 73 10.19 13.46 -6.39
CA PRO A 73 10.11 14.21 -5.15
C PRO A 73 10.98 13.61 -4.04
N THR A 74 12.07 14.30 -3.71
CA THR A 74 13.06 13.92 -2.68
C THR A 74 12.56 14.12 -1.25
N LYS A 75 11.32 14.59 -1.07
CA LYS A 75 10.71 14.86 0.23
C LYS A 75 9.70 13.76 0.58
N ILE A 76 10.18 12.52 0.69
CA ILE A 76 9.40 11.40 1.23
C ILE A 76 9.81 11.12 2.67
N SER A 77 8.85 10.76 3.52
CA SER A 77 9.07 10.57 4.96
C SER A 77 9.82 9.28 5.33
N GLY A 78 9.84 8.31 4.41
CA GLY A 78 10.46 7.01 4.56
C GLY A 78 10.45 6.24 3.24
N PRO A 79 10.78 4.94 3.23
CA PRO A 79 10.64 4.14 2.02
C PRO A 79 9.17 4.11 1.57
N VAL A 80 8.94 4.27 0.27
CA VAL A 80 7.60 4.29 -0.31
C VAL A 80 7.53 3.37 -1.52
N TYR A 81 6.47 2.58 -1.59
CA TYR A 81 6.18 1.80 -2.77
C TYR A 81 5.88 2.70 -3.96
N VAL A 82 6.36 2.25 -5.12
CA VAL A 82 6.22 2.90 -6.42
C VAL A 82 5.91 1.84 -7.47
N ASP A 83 5.40 2.26 -8.63
CA ASP A 83 5.25 1.39 -9.79
C ASP A 83 6.41 1.58 -10.76
N ILE A 84 6.65 0.59 -11.61
CA ILE A 84 7.66 0.65 -12.67
C ILE A 84 6.93 0.65 -14.00
N LYS A 85 7.38 1.50 -14.92
CA LYS A 85 6.73 1.66 -16.23
C LYS A 85 6.92 0.43 -17.12
N ASP A 86 8.10 -0.20 -17.04
CA ASP A 86 8.46 -1.41 -17.79
C ASP A 86 8.22 -2.70 -16.99
N ARG A 87 6.95 -2.93 -16.62
CA ARG A 87 6.56 -4.18 -15.93
C ARG A 87 6.82 -5.44 -16.73
N ASP A 88 6.94 -5.36 -18.06
CA ASP A 88 7.18 -6.54 -18.90
C ASP A 88 8.58 -7.14 -18.66
N GLU A 89 9.56 -6.31 -18.30
CA GLU A 89 10.90 -6.75 -17.95
C GLU A 89 10.98 -7.26 -16.49
N TYR A 90 10.12 -6.74 -15.60
CA TYR A 90 10.11 -7.07 -14.17
C TYR A 90 8.70 -7.38 -13.63
N PRO A 91 8.05 -8.47 -14.09
CA PRO A 91 6.60 -8.67 -13.93
C PRO A 91 6.11 -8.89 -12.49
N TYR A 92 7.00 -9.05 -11.52
CA TYR A 92 6.62 -9.36 -10.13
C TYR A 92 7.46 -8.65 -9.07
N THR A 93 8.18 -7.58 -9.45
CA THR A 93 9.06 -6.89 -8.52
C THR A 93 8.37 -5.64 -8.00
N CYS A 94 7.95 -5.67 -6.73
CA CYS A 94 7.65 -4.44 -6.02
C CYS A 94 8.95 -3.69 -5.76
N LEU A 95 8.96 -2.40 -6.08
CA LEU A 95 10.07 -1.50 -5.82
C LEU A 95 9.64 -0.41 -4.85
N ALA A 96 10.63 0.13 -4.16
CA ALA A 96 10.48 1.26 -3.29
C ALA A 96 11.52 2.33 -3.61
N ILE A 97 11.10 3.59 -3.56
CA ILE A 97 12.06 4.69 -3.43
C ILE A 97 12.36 4.88 -1.95
N PHE A 98 13.64 5.01 -1.65
CA PHE A 98 14.15 5.30 -0.31
C PHE A 98 14.43 6.80 -0.16
N PRO A 99 14.48 7.33 1.08
CA PRO A 99 14.71 8.76 1.31
C PRO A 99 16.03 9.30 0.72
N ASP A 100 17.00 8.43 0.42
CA ASP A 100 18.24 8.78 -0.27
C ASP A 100 18.09 8.81 -1.80
N GLY A 101 16.86 8.71 -2.33
CA GLY A 101 16.53 8.72 -3.75
C GLY A 101 16.74 7.38 -4.46
N LYS A 102 17.26 6.35 -3.78
CA LYS A 102 17.52 5.06 -4.42
C LYS A 102 16.24 4.29 -4.68
N LEU A 103 16.19 3.65 -5.83
CA LEU A 103 15.17 2.67 -6.19
C LEU A 103 15.70 1.27 -5.91
N ASP A 104 15.09 0.56 -4.97
CA ASP A 104 15.49 -0.81 -4.62
C ASP A 104 14.30 -1.62 -4.09
N ARG A 105 14.48 -2.92 -3.92
CA ARG A 105 13.48 -3.81 -3.34
C ARG A 105 13.44 -3.59 -1.82
N PRO A 106 12.26 -3.36 -1.22
CA PRO A 106 12.17 -3.16 0.22
C PRO A 106 12.43 -4.46 0.98
N ALA A 107 12.96 -4.29 2.20
CA ALA A 107 13.11 -5.39 3.15
C ALA A 107 11.76 -6.09 3.39
N GLY A 108 11.75 -7.42 3.31
CA GLY A 108 10.51 -8.21 3.40
C GLY A 108 9.73 -8.34 2.08
N SER A 109 10.32 -7.94 0.94
CA SER A 109 9.68 -8.03 -0.38
C SER A 109 8.35 -7.27 -0.45
N CYS A 110 7.37 -7.76 -1.21
CA CYS A 110 6.09 -7.08 -1.44
C CYS A 110 5.12 -7.20 -0.25
N ALA A 111 5.48 -8.03 0.73
CA ALA A 111 4.81 -8.12 2.02
C ALA A 111 5.37 -7.11 3.04
N GLY A 112 6.52 -6.47 2.74
CA GLY A 112 7.09 -5.41 3.55
C GLY A 112 6.06 -4.31 3.81
N ARG A 113 6.09 -3.72 5.01
CA ARG A 113 5.16 -2.64 5.37
C ARG A 113 5.88 -1.31 5.30
N ILE A 114 5.63 -0.56 4.23
CA ILE A 114 6.20 0.76 3.98
C ILE A 114 5.12 1.71 3.41
N GLY A 115 5.46 2.98 3.21
CA GLY A 115 4.51 3.95 2.66
C GLY A 115 4.20 3.70 1.18
N ALA A 116 3.41 4.58 0.58
CA ALA A 116 3.13 4.56 -0.85
C ALA A 116 3.27 5.96 -1.42
N LEU A 117 3.93 6.09 -2.56
CA LEU A 117 3.95 7.31 -3.32
C LEU A 117 2.96 7.16 -4.47
N CYS A 118 1.96 8.04 -4.46
CA CYS A 118 0.86 7.96 -5.39
C CYS A 118 0.93 9.14 -6.36
N ARG A 119 0.68 8.89 -7.64
CA ARG A 119 0.36 9.90 -8.63
C ARG A 119 -1.14 10.16 -8.62
N LYS A 120 -1.54 11.41 -8.60
CA LYS A 120 -2.94 11.83 -8.69
C LYS A 120 -3.43 11.74 -10.14
N LEU A 121 -4.67 11.31 -10.34
CA LEU A 121 -5.33 11.21 -11.65
C LEU A 121 -6.11 12.48 -12.00
#